data_AF-A0A158RTU4-F1
#
_entry.id   AF-A0A158RTU4-F1
#
_cell.length_a   1.000
_cell.length_b   1.000
_cell.length_c   1.000
_cell.angle_alpha   90.00
_cell.angle_beta   90.00
_cell.angle_gamma   90.00
#
_symmetry.space_group_name_H-M   'P 1'
#
loop_
_entity.id
_entity.type
_entity.pdbx_description
1 polymer ?
#
loop_
_entity_poly.entity_id
_entity_poly.type
_entity_poly.pdbx_seq_one_letter_code
_entity_poly.pdbx_strand_id
1 'polypeptide(L)' 'MVSRLTTKHGSQLVGEIVQYENSYRLCYIRGTEGILIGLAEELDNK' A
#
# COMPACT_ATOMS: atom_id res chain seq x y z
N MET A 1 -0.99 -2.40 7.40
CA MET A 1 -2.21 -2.80 6.64
C MET A 1 -1.88 -3.69 5.43
N VAL A 2 -0.91 -3.31 4.58
CA VAL A 2 -0.51 -4.04 3.36
C VAL A 2 -0.30 -5.54 3.60
N SER A 3 0.47 -5.92 4.62
CA SER A 3 0.73 -7.33 4.97
C SER A 3 -0.55 -8.16 5.16
N ARG A 4 -1.60 -7.61 5.76
CA ARG A 4 -2.87 -8.33 5.94
C ARG A 4 -3.52 -8.60 4.59
N LEU A 5 -3.55 -7.61 3.71
CA LEU A 5 -4.17 -7.72 2.39
C LEU A 5 -3.41 -8.73 1.52
N THR A 6 -2.07 -8.73 1.56
CA THR A 6 -1.26 -9.65 0.77
C THR A 6 -1.24 -11.08 1.31
N THR A 7 -1.10 -11.25 2.62
CA THR A 7 -0.95 -12.58 3.23
C THR A 7 -2.27 -13.29 3.52
N LYS A 8 -3.32 -12.55 3.90
CA LYS A 8 -4.62 -13.14 4.31
C LYS A 8 -5.72 -13.04 3.26
N HIS A 9 -5.62 -12.08 2.35
CA HIS A 9 -6.67 -11.80 1.37
C HIS A 9 -6.20 -11.91 -0.09
N GLY A 10 -4.98 -12.40 -0.33
CA GLY A 10 -4.48 -12.67 -1.67
C GLY A 10 -4.26 -11.45 -2.56
N SER A 11 -4.23 -10.24 -1.99
CA SER A 11 -3.89 -9.03 -2.75
C SER A 11 -2.41 -9.07 -3.16
N GLN A 12 -2.08 -8.40 -4.26
CA GLN A 12 -0.70 -8.39 -4.78
C GLN A 12 -0.14 -6.97 -4.74
N LEU A 13 1.07 -6.79 -4.20
CA LEU A 13 1.78 -5.51 -4.27
C LEU A 13 2.22 -5.27 -5.72
N VAL A 14 1.96 -4.06 -6.21
CA VAL A 14 2.42 -3.61 -7.53
C VAL A 14 3.59 -2.66 -7.32
N GLY A 15 4.79 -3.08 -7.72
CA GLY A 15 6.02 -2.34 -7.45
C GLY A 15 6.43 -2.46 -5.99
N GLU A 16 6.75 -1.31 -5.39
CA GLU A 16 7.32 -1.22 -4.05
C GLU A 16 6.53 -0.25 -3.17
N ILE A 17 6.73 -0.36 -1.85
CA ILE A 17 6.27 0.68 -0.93
C ILE A 17 7.30 1.81 -1.00
N VAL A 18 6.85 2.99 -1.43
CA VAL A 18 7.71 4.17 -1.59
C VAL A 18 7.42 5.19 -0.51
N GLN A 19 8.45 5.89 -0.05
CA GLN A 19 8.30 7.02 0.85
C GLN A 19 8.42 8.32 0.04
N TYR A 20 7.41 9.17 0.16
CA TYR A 20 7.41 10.52 -0.39
C TYR A 20 7.80 11.50 0.70
N GLU A 21 9.03 12.00 0.60
CA GLU A 21 9.64 12.93 1.57
C GLU A 21 9.47 12.42 3.01
N ASN A 22 9.12 13.31 3.94
CA ASN A 22 8.75 12.96 5.31
C ASN A 22 7.24 13.13 5.53
N SER A 23 6.44 12.94 4.47
CA SER A 23 5.00 13.21 4.49
C SER A 23 4.17 11.96 4.34
N TYR A 24 4.52 11.07 3.41
CA TYR A 24 3.70 9.87 3.15
C TYR A 24 4.53 8.63 2.84
N ARG A 25 3.98 7.46 3.18
CA ARG A 25 4.36 6.16 2.62
C ARG A 25 3.22 5.66 1.73
N LEU A 26 3.54 5.32 0.48
CA LEU A 26 2.58 5.04 -0.59
C LEU A 26 2.84 3.65 -1.19
N CYS A 27 1.79 2.98 -1.64
CA CYS A 27 1.91 1.79 -2.50
C CYS A 27 0.66 1.55 -3.32
N TYR A 28 0.80 0.74 -4.37
CA TYR A 28 -0.33 0.20 -5.13
C TYR A 28 -0.49 -1.29 -4.88
N ILE A 29 -1.72 -1.75 -4.79
CA ILE A 29 -2.06 -3.17 -4.73
C ILE A 29 -3.12 -3.54 -5.77
N ARG A 30 -3.07 -4.79 -6.24
CA ARG A 30 -4.18 -5.45 -6.94
C ARG A 30 -5.00 -6.22 -5.92
N GLY A 31 -6.26 -5.80 -5.75
CA GLY A 31 -7.22 -6.43 -4.85
C GLY A 31 -8.06 -7.51 -5.53
N THR A 32 -9.27 -7.72 -5.01
CA THR A 32 -10.28 -8.60 -5.61
C THR A 32 -10.51 -8.23 -7.08
N GLU A 33 -10.63 -9.23 -7.94
CA GLU A 33 -10.87 -9.04 -9.39
C GLU A 33 -9.80 -8.18 -10.09
N GLY A 34 -8.61 -8.03 -9.50
CA GLY A 34 -7.52 -7.24 -10.09
C GLY A 34 -7.74 -5.73 -10.01
N ILE A 35 -8.69 -5.25 -9.20
CA ILE A 35 -8.92 -3.82 -8.98
C ILE A 35 -7.65 -3.18 -8.43
N LEU A 36 -7.21 -2.07 -9.05
CA LEU A 36 -6.06 -1.31 -8.59
C LEU A 36 -6.48 -0.37 -7.46
N ILE A 37 -5.81 -0.46 -6.32
CA ILE A 37 -6.08 0.37 -5.15
C ILE A 37 -4.77 1.04 -4.72
N GLY A 38 -4.80 2.35 -4.53
CA GLY A 38 -3.72 3.13 -3.91
C GLY A 38 -3.91 3.20 -2.41
N LEU A 39 -2.84 2.92 -1.66
CA LEU A 39 -2.80 3.08 -0.20
C LEU A 39 -1.76 4.15 0.16
N ALA A 40 -2.13 5.03 1.08
CA ALA A 40 -1.28 6.07 1.62
C ALA A 40 -1.33 6.05 3.15
N GLU A 41 -0.17 6.13 3.78
CA GLU A 41 0.00 6.33 5.22
C GLU A 41 0.70 7.67 5.41
N GLU A 42 0.05 8.60 6.12
CA GLU A 42 0.68 9.86 6.52
C GLU A 42 1.76 9.59 7.57
N LEU A 43 2.91 10.22 7.40
CA LEU A 43 4.02 10.17 8.33
C LEU A 43 3.85 11.31 9.33
N ASP A 44 3.47 10.95 10.56
CA ASP A 44 3.30 11.90 11.64
C ASP A 44 4.65 12.58 11.92
N ASN A 45 4.77 13.87 11.59
CA ASN A 45 5.90 14.71 11.99
C ASN A 45 5.57 15.32 13.37
N LYS A 46 5.75 14.53 14.42
CA LYS A 46 5.83 15.08 15.78
C LYS A 46 7.27 15.39 16.15
#